data_AF-A0A2R7MAD0-F1
#
_entry.id   AF-A0A2R7MAD0-F1
#
_cell.length_a   1.000
_cell.length_b   1.000
_cell.length_c   1.000
_cell.angle_alpha   90.00
_cell.angle_beta   90.00
_cell.angle_gamma   90.00
#
_symmetry.space_group_name_H-M   'P 1'
#
loop_
_entity.id
_entity.type
_entity.pdbx_description
1 polymer ?
#
loop_
_entity_poly.entity_id
_entity_poly.type
_entity_poly.pdbx_seq_one_letter_code
_entity_poly.pdbx_strand_id
1 'polypeptide(L)'
;MFHKIVLLLLFLVIAAVFYFSWLSDPSLSSETYLPRWLLNWSNHYYNLRTAVPFIGLGFLLEVYGDRNDLNEENSNKKLNFIQNIVFAAIIVCIAEGGQFLIQRRSPDFMDVFYGIIGSIIGALSYNVLKKIKNAKQT
;
A
#
# COMPACT_ATOMS: atom_id res chain seq x y z
N MET A 1 -8.37 -9.30 19.28
CA MET A 1 -8.89 -8.01 18.76
C MET A 1 -7.92 -7.31 17.82
N PHE A 2 -6.64 -7.13 18.21
CA PHE A 2 -5.65 -6.43 17.37
C PHE A 2 -5.53 -6.96 15.93
N HIS A 3 -5.51 -8.28 15.73
CA HIS A 3 -5.45 -8.88 14.38
C HIS A 3 -6.64 -8.48 13.49
N LYS A 4 -7.85 -8.45 14.08
CA LYS A 4 -9.07 -8.01 13.40
C LYS A 4 -9.01 -6.52 13.04
N ILE A 5 -8.38 -5.71 13.89
CA ILE A 5 -8.19 -4.27 13.65
C ILE A 5 -7.21 -4.04 12.50
N VAL A 6 -6.06 -4.75 12.49
CA VAL A 6 -5.09 -4.67 11.38
C VAL A 6 -5.72 -5.14 10.07
N LEU A 7 -6.47 -6.23 10.09
CA LEU A 7 -7.19 -6.73 8.91
C LEU A 7 -8.26 -5.75 8.41
N LEU A 8 -9.00 -5.11 9.32
CA LEU A 8 -9.96 -4.06 8.96
C LEU A 8 -9.26 -2.86 8.33
N LEU A 9 -8.14 -2.40 8.90
CA LEU A 9 -7.32 -1.33 8.33
C LEU A 9 -6.79 -1.68 6.95
N LEU A 10 -6.32 -2.92 6.77
CA LEU A 10 -5.81 -3.42 5.49
C LEU A 10 -6.92 -3.41 4.43
N PHE A 11 -8.11 -3.90 4.78
CA PHE A 11 -9.29 -3.84 3.91
C PHE A 11 -9.67 -2.39 3.56
N LEU A 12 -9.65 -1.48 4.53
CA LEU A 12 -9.94 -0.06 4.31
C LEU A 12 -8.94 0.58 3.35
N VAL A 13 -7.64 0.31 3.51
CA VAL A 13 -6.59 0.83 2.62
C VAL A 13 -6.78 0.29 1.19
N ILE A 14 -7.03 -1.01 1.04
CA ILE A 14 -7.29 -1.61 -0.29
C ILE A 14 -8.55 -0.99 -0.93
N ALA A 15 -9.63 -0.86 -0.17
CA ALA A 15 -10.86 -0.25 -0.65
C ALA A 15 -10.65 1.21 -1.09
N ALA A 16 -9.86 1.97 -0.32
CA ALA A 16 -9.49 3.34 -0.67
C ALA A 16 -8.66 3.37 -1.97
N VAL A 17 -7.67 2.47 -2.12
CA VAL A 17 -6.87 2.37 -3.35
C VAL A 17 -7.75 2.11 -4.56
N PHE A 18 -8.66 1.13 -4.51
CA PHE A 18 -9.56 0.87 -5.63
C PHE A 18 -10.52 2.01 -5.90
N TYR A 19 -11.11 2.61 -4.85
CA TYR A 19 -12.00 3.75 -4.98
C TYR A 19 -11.32 4.93 -5.70
N PHE A 20 -10.13 5.34 -5.23
CA PHE A 20 -9.38 6.43 -5.84
C PHE A 20 -8.78 6.08 -7.20
N SER A 21 -8.42 4.83 -7.44
CA SER A 21 -7.90 4.39 -8.75
C SER A 21 -9.01 4.36 -9.81
N TRP A 22 -10.25 4.05 -9.43
CA TRP A 22 -11.38 3.94 -10.36
C TRP A 22 -12.22 5.22 -10.51
N LEU A 23 -11.83 6.29 -9.82
CA LEU A 23 -12.41 7.60 -10.06
C LEU A 23 -12.12 8.04 -11.51
N SER A 24 -13.17 8.49 -12.20
CA SER A 24 -13.09 8.89 -13.61
C SER A 24 -12.29 10.18 -13.80
N ASP A 25 -12.24 11.04 -12.79
CA ASP A 25 -11.54 12.31 -12.84
C ASP A 25 -10.16 12.19 -12.15
N PRO A 26 -9.06 12.14 -12.92
CA PRO A 26 -7.73 11.90 -12.38
C PRO A 26 -7.21 13.07 -11.55
N SER A 27 -7.76 14.28 -11.74
CA SER A 27 -7.33 15.49 -11.03
C SER A 27 -7.84 15.57 -9.59
N LEU A 28 -8.70 14.63 -9.17
CA LEU A 28 -9.42 14.63 -7.89
C LEU A 28 -10.11 15.98 -7.59
N SER A 29 -10.26 16.85 -8.60
CA SER A 29 -10.70 18.25 -8.43
C SER A 29 -12.20 18.34 -8.19
N SER A 30 -12.93 17.30 -8.57
CA SER A 30 -14.33 17.07 -8.21
C SER A 30 -14.53 16.74 -6.73
N GLU A 31 -13.49 16.32 -6.02
CA GLU A 31 -13.59 15.78 -4.66
C GLU A 31 -13.43 16.90 -3.61
N THR A 32 -14.56 17.40 -3.11
CA THR A 32 -14.58 18.53 -2.15
C THR A 32 -14.20 18.17 -0.72
N TYR A 33 -14.14 16.87 -0.37
CA TYR A 33 -13.80 16.41 0.97
C TYR A 33 -12.28 16.31 1.23
N LEU A 34 -11.45 16.36 0.17
CA LEU A 34 -9.99 16.28 0.33
C LEU A 34 -9.41 17.66 0.68
N PRO A 35 -8.46 17.74 1.62
CA PRO A 35 -7.82 19.00 1.95
C PRO A 35 -7.00 19.52 0.76
N ARG A 36 -7.05 20.84 0.52
CA ARG A 36 -6.42 21.48 -0.66
C ARG A 36 -4.93 21.19 -0.81
N TRP A 37 -4.21 21.03 0.30
CA TRP A 37 -2.78 20.70 0.25
C TRP A 37 -2.53 19.32 -0.36
N LEU A 38 -3.39 18.34 -0.05
CA LEU A 38 -3.27 16.97 -0.53
C LEU A 38 -3.66 16.88 -2.00
N LEU A 39 -4.72 17.59 -2.41
CA LEU A 39 -5.12 17.72 -3.81
C LEU A 39 -4.01 18.35 -4.67
N ASN A 40 -3.44 19.47 -4.22
CA ASN A 40 -2.36 20.12 -4.95
C ASN A 40 -1.13 19.22 -5.05
N TRP A 41 -0.78 18.51 -3.98
CA TRP A 41 0.34 17.58 -3.97
C TRP A 41 0.08 16.37 -4.89
N SER A 42 -1.11 15.76 -4.84
CA SER A 42 -1.45 14.61 -5.68
C SER A 42 -1.50 14.97 -7.17
N ASN A 43 -1.92 16.19 -7.49
CA ASN A 43 -1.97 16.69 -8.86
C ASN A 43 -0.59 17.09 -9.38
N HIS A 44 0.29 17.60 -8.50
CA HIS A 44 1.67 17.92 -8.87
C HIS A 44 2.54 16.67 -9.03
N TYR A 45 2.33 15.67 -8.18
CA TYR A 45 3.07 14.41 -8.19
C TYR A 45 2.18 13.22 -8.57
N TYR A 46 1.73 13.21 -9.82
CA TYR A 46 0.75 12.24 -10.32
C TYR A 46 1.11 10.78 -10.03
N ASN A 47 2.36 10.38 -10.29
CA ASN A 47 2.78 8.98 -10.10
C ASN A 47 3.07 8.62 -8.63
N LEU A 48 3.46 9.60 -7.81
CA LEU A 48 3.80 9.37 -6.39
C LEU A 48 2.57 9.21 -5.51
N ARG A 49 1.41 9.71 -5.93
CA ARG A 49 0.15 9.52 -5.19
C ARG A 49 -0.21 8.04 -5.05
N THR A 50 0.23 7.21 -5.99
CA THR A 50 0.05 5.76 -5.98
C THR A 50 0.97 5.12 -4.93
N ALA A 51 2.21 5.59 -4.78
CA ALA A 51 3.12 5.04 -3.77
C ALA A 51 2.59 5.19 -2.33
N VAL A 52 1.96 6.31 -2.00
CA VAL A 52 1.59 6.64 -0.60
C VAL A 52 0.65 5.61 0.05
N PRO A 53 -0.49 5.23 -0.56
CA PRO A 53 -1.34 4.16 -0.04
C PRO A 53 -0.60 2.82 0.05
N PHE A 54 0.27 2.50 -0.92
CA PHE A 54 1.01 1.25 -0.94
C PHE A 54 2.11 1.18 0.13
N ILE A 55 2.67 2.31 0.57
CA ILE A 55 3.52 2.35 1.78
C ILE A 55 2.73 1.88 3.01
N GLY A 56 1.50 2.38 3.17
CA GLY A 56 0.60 1.94 4.24
C GLY A 56 0.24 0.46 4.13
N LEU A 57 -0.06 -0.01 2.92
CA LEU A 57 -0.38 -1.42 2.66
C LEU A 57 0.79 -2.35 3.00
N GLY A 58 1.99 -2.05 2.50
CA GLY A 58 3.19 -2.85 2.75
C GLY A 58 3.57 -2.89 4.23
N PHE A 59 3.42 -1.76 4.92
CA PHE A 59 3.60 -1.72 6.37
C PHE A 59 2.60 -2.62 7.11
N LEU A 60 1.31 -2.51 6.80
CA LEU A 60 0.25 -3.28 7.46
C LEU A 60 0.34 -4.78 7.18
N LEU A 61 0.72 -5.17 5.96
CA LEU A 61 0.97 -6.57 5.60
C LEU A 61 2.07 -7.19 6.45
N GLU A 62 3.16 -6.45 6.66
CA GLU A 62 4.28 -6.92 7.48
C GLU A 62 3.89 -6.99 8.97
N VAL A 63 3.14 -5.99 9.48
CA VAL A 63 2.57 -6.03 10.84
C VAL A 63 1.68 -7.26 11.05
N TYR A 64 0.89 -7.61 10.04
CA TYR A 64 -0.02 -8.75 10.07
C TYR A 64 0.73 -10.08 10.05
N GLY A 65 1.73 -10.21 9.17
CA GLY A 65 2.56 -11.41 9.04
C GLY A 65 3.44 -11.69 10.26
N ASP A 66 4.05 -10.65 10.84
CA ASP A 66 4.99 -10.77 11.96
C ASP A 66 4.37 -11.37 13.23
N ARG A 67 3.05 -11.25 13.42
CA ARG A 67 2.34 -11.87 14.54
C ARG A 67 2.00 -13.34 14.35
N ASN A 68 1.81 -13.79 13.11
CA ASN A 68 1.64 -15.20 12.82
C ASN A 68 2.97 -15.97 12.99
N ASP A 69 4.10 -15.29 12.81
CA ASP A 69 5.46 -15.83 12.85
C ASP A 69 5.99 -16.09 14.29
N LEU A 70 5.20 -15.82 15.34
CA LEU A 70 5.59 -16.17 16.72
C LEU A 70 5.68 -17.69 16.96
N ASN A 71 5.18 -18.51 16.02
CA ASN A 71 5.12 -19.96 16.13
C ASN A 71 5.99 -20.73 15.11
N GLU A 72 6.65 -20.08 14.14
CA GLU A 72 7.38 -20.78 13.07
C GLU A 72 8.82 -20.28 12.86
N GLU A 73 9.67 -21.19 12.41
CA GLU A 73 11.10 -20.99 12.21
C GLU A 73 11.45 -19.83 11.28
N ASN A 74 12.54 -19.13 11.63
CA ASN A 74 13.16 -17.98 10.96
C ASN A 74 13.33 -18.09 9.42
N SER A 75 13.23 -19.30 8.84
CA SER A 75 13.32 -19.52 7.38
C SER A 75 12.08 -18.98 6.64
N ASN A 76 10.91 -18.98 7.27
CA ASN A 76 9.64 -18.54 6.66
C ASN A 76 9.54 -17.02 6.52
N LYS A 77 10.34 -16.25 7.28
CA LYS A 77 10.23 -14.79 7.29
C LYS A 77 10.58 -14.12 5.96
N LYS A 78 11.62 -14.60 5.27
CA LYS A 78 11.97 -14.09 3.92
C LYS A 78 10.89 -14.43 2.89
N LEU A 79 10.28 -15.62 3.01
CA LEU A 79 9.20 -16.04 2.14
C LEU A 79 7.94 -15.20 2.37
N ASN A 80 7.59 -14.92 3.63
CA ASN A 80 6.47 -14.05 3.99
C ASN A 80 6.65 -12.63 3.43
N PHE A 81 7.86 -12.07 3.52
CA PHE A 81 8.17 -10.76 2.92
C PHE A 81 7.97 -10.75 1.40
N ILE A 82 8.47 -11.77 0.70
CA ILE A 82 8.28 -11.89 -0.76
C ILE A 82 6.79 -12.07 -1.10
N GLN A 83 6.06 -12.90 -0.36
CA GLN A 83 4.62 -13.09 -0.54
C GLN A 83 3.85 -11.78 -0.34
N ASN A 84 4.20 -10.97 0.67
CA ASN A 84 3.59 -9.66 0.91
C ASN A 84 3.83 -8.71 -0.27
N ILE A 85 5.05 -8.69 -0.84
CA ILE A 85 5.35 -7.89 -2.04
C ILE A 85 4.54 -8.38 -3.24
N VAL A 86 4.48 -9.70 -3.48
CA VAL A 86 3.71 -10.27 -4.59
C VAL A 86 2.22 -9.94 -4.44
N PHE A 87 1.68 -10.04 -3.24
CA PHE A 87 0.29 -9.68 -2.95
C PHE A 87 0.02 -8.20 -3.21
N ALA A 88 0.90 -7.31 -2.75
CA ALA A 88 0.79 -5.88 -3.06
C ALA A 88 0.87 -5.63 -4.57
N ALA A 89 1.80 -6.26 -5.29
CA ALA A 89 1.93 -6.14 -6.74
C ALA A 89 0.66 -6.57 -7.48
N ILE A 90 0.02 -7.67 -7.06
CA ILE A 90 -1.27 -8.11 -7.61
C ILE A 90 -2.35 -7.04 -7.40
N ILE A 91 -2.42 -6.44 -6.21
CA ILE A 91 -3.40 -5.38 -5.92
C ILE A 91 -3.16 -4.15 -6.81
N VAL A 92 -1.91 -3.71 -6.97
CA VAL A 92 -1.58 -2.57 -7.86
C VAL A 92 -1.99 -2.90 -9.30
N CYS A 93 -1.65 -4.09 -9.79
CA CYS A 93 -2.01 -4.53 -11.14
C CYS A 93 -3.52 -4.60 -11.35
N ILE A 94 -4.31 -4.99 -10.33
CA ILE A 94 -5.78 -4.98 -10.41
C ILE A 94 -6.30 -3.53 -10.39
N ALA A 95 -5.72 -2.65 -9.57
CA ALA A 95 -6.13 -1.26 -9.48
C ALA A 95 -5.92 -0.55 -10.82
N GLU A 96 -4.71 -0.64 -11.38
CA GLU A 96 -4.36 -0.10 -12.69
C GLU A 96 -5.09 -0.83 -13.83
N GLY A 97 -5.21 -2.15 -13.73
CA GLY A 97 -5.96 -2.97 -14.69
C GLY A 97 -7.43 -2.59 -14.77
N GLY A 98 -8.06 -2.23 -13.65
CA GLY A 98 -9.42 -1.72 -13.62
C GLY A 98 -9.59 -0.39 -14.37
N GLN A 99 -8.52 0.39 -14.53
CA GLN A 99 -8.58 1.62 -15.33
C GLN A 99 -8.79 1.35 -16.82
N PHE A 100 -8.47 0.15 -17.34
CA PHE A 100 -8.82 -0.24 -18.72
C PHE A 100 -10.32 -0.21 -18.98
N LEU A 101 -11.15 -0.40 -17.95
CA LEU A 101 -12.61 -0.34 -18.06
C LEU A 101 -13.13 1.11 -18.08
N ILE A 102 -12.27 2.09 -17.76
CA ILE A 102 -12.62 3.51 -17.69
C ILE A 102 -12.15 4.19 -18.96
N GLN A 103 -13.11 4.51 -19.83
CA GLN A 103 -12.87 4.95 -21.21
C GLN A 103 -12.09 6.28 -21.36
N ARG A 104 -11.85 7.01 -20.26
CA ARG A 104 -11.08 8.27 -20.24
C ARG A 104 -9.71 8.17 -19.56
N ARG A 105 -9.25 6.98 -19.16
CA ARG A 105 -7.97 6.80 -18.46
C ARG A 105 -7.11 5.75 -19.16
N SER A 106 -5.85 6.08 -19.40
CA SER A 106 -4.84 5.13 -19.84
C SER A 106 -4.08 4.59 -18.62
N PRO A 107 -3.95 3.27 -18.47
CA PRO A 107 -3.15 2.70 -17.39
C PRO A 107 -1.69 3.12 -17.56
N ASP A 108 -1.05 3.48 -16.45
CA ASP A 108 0.35 3.90 -16.44
C ASP A 108 1.21 2.83 -15.73
N PHE A 109 2.21 2.31 -16.46
CA PHE A 109 3.20 1.39 -15.89
C PHE A 109 3.99 2.05 -14.75
N MET A 110 4.13 3.38 -14.75
CA MET A 110 4.76 4.10 -13.66
C MET A 110 3.95 3.97 -12.36
N ASP A 111 2.62 4.02 -12.41
CA ASP A 111 1.78 3.83 -11.22
C ASP A 111 1.98 2.43 -10.61
N VAL A 112 2.14 1.41 -11.46
CA VAL A 112 2.50 0.05 -11.02
C VAL A 112 3.85 0.04 -10.30
N PHE A 113 4.86 0.66 -10.91
CA PHE A 113 6.21 0.71 -10.37
C PHE A 113 6.26 1.44 -9.02
N TYR A 114 5.61 2.60 -8.91
CA TYR A 114 5.52 3.36 -7.66
C TYR A 114 4.72 2.65 -6.59
N GLY A 115 3.66 1.91 -6.95
CA GLY A 115 2.93 1.05 -6.02
C GLY A 115 3.81 -0.05 -5.42
N ILE A 116 4.61 -0.74 -6.24
CA ILE A 116 5.54 -1.78 -5.78
C ILE A 116 6.64 -1.16 -4.89
N ILE A 117 7.27 -0.07 -5.32
CA ILE A 117 8.28 0.63 -4.51
C ILE A 117 7.70 1.10 -3.17
N GLY A 118 6.49 1.66 -3.20
CA GLY A 118 5.78 2.09 -2.00
C GLY A 118 5.62 0.93 -1.02
N SER A 119 5.14 -0.22 -1.49
CA SER A 119 5.00 -1.42 -0.65
C SER A 119 6.33 -1.90 -0.06
N ILE A 120 7.41 -1.90 -0.84
CA ILE A 120 8.75 -2.27 -0.36
C ILE A 120 9.20 -1.31 0.76
N ILE A 121 9.06 0.00 0.56
CA ILE A 121 9.39 1.02 1.56
C ILE A 121 8.57 0.81 2.83
N GLY A 122 7.26 0.56 2.70
CA GLY A 122 6.37 0.25 3.82
C GLY A 122 6.85 -0.95 4.65
N ALA A 123 7.13 -2.07 3.99
CA ALA A 123 7.58 -3.29 4.65
C ALA A 123 8.99 -3.13 5.29
N LEU A 124 9.91 -2.41 4.63
CA LEU A 124 11.21 -2.08 5.21
C LEU A 124 11.09 -1.18 6.45
N SER A 125 10.21 -0.18 6.40
CA SER A 125 10.00 0.74 7.52
C SER A 125 9.52 0.02 8.78
N TYR A 126 8.62 -0.97 8.63
CA TYR A 126 8.20 -1.83 9.74
C TYR A 126 9.38 -2.64 10.31
N ASN A 127 10.16 -3.28 9.45
CA ASN A 127 11.30 -4.09 9.87
C ASN A 127 12.36 -3.26 10.61
N VAL A 128 12.61 -2.02 10.17
CA VAL A 128 13.50 -1.07 10.86
C VAL A 128 12.92 -0.71 12.24
N LEU A 129 11.64 -0.35 12.32
CA LEU A 129 10.99 -0.02 13.60
C LEU A 129 11.01 -1.20 14.57
N LYS A 130 10.77 -2.42 14.09
CA LYS A 130 10.88 -3.65 14.88
C LYS A 130 12.30 -3.83 15.41
N LYS A 131 13.33 -3.65 14.57
CA LYS A 131 14.73 -3.76 14.98
C LYS A 131 15.11 -2.73 16.05
N ILE A 132 14.68 -1.48 15.90
CA ILE A 132 14.90 -0.41 16.88
C ILE A 132 14.22 -0.75 18.21
N LYS A 133 12.97 -1.23 18.17
CA LYS A 133 12.22 -1.62 19.38
C LYS A 133 12.94 -2.73 20.14
N ASN A 134 13.43 -3.75 19.42
CA ASN A 134 14.15 -4.88 20.04
C ASN A 134 15.50 -4.44 20.63
N ALA A 135 16.23 -3.54 19.96
CA ALA A 135 17.51 -3.02 20.45
C ALA A 135 17.38 -2.15 21.72
N LYS A 136 16.20 -1.57 21.97
CA LYS A 136 15.92 -0.79 23.20
C LYS A 136 15.55 -1.67 24.41
N GLN A 137 15.28 -2.95 24.19
CA GLN A 137 14.90 -3.91 25.24
C GLN A 137 16.07 -4.74 25.77
N THR A 138 17.25 -4.64 25.15
CA THR A 138 18.54 -5.18 25.61
C THR A 138 19.35 -4.10 26.30
#